data_AF-A0A7R9FHG6-F1
#
_entry.id   AF-A0A7R9FHG6-F1
#
_cell.length_a   1.000
_cell.length_b   1.000
_cell.length_c   1.000
_cell.angle_alpha   90.00
_cell.angle_beta   90.00
_cell.angle_gamma   90.00
#
_symmetry.space_group_name_H-M   'P 1'
#
loop_
_entity.id
_entity.type
_entity.pdbx_description
1 polymer ?
#
loop_
_entity_poly.entity_id
_entity_poly.type
_entity_poly.pdbx_seq_one_letter_code
_entity_poly.pdbx_strand_id
1 'polypeptide(L)'
;MAQHYLKLLFFYSSFFHLFNKISCVTKVPKIAIIGGGIGGTSAAFFIHDLFGSNGAQIDLYESNRIGGRLATIEVNNQKYEAGGSILHPRNKYMEDFVKLFGLKKRINDNFRYGMYDGEEFVFTESQWEIMNYIKLVWRYGLGPLKLQNYIDDILTRFERNGWIRQYGTMLRPRGSLKKRGLFPALCLVLSEHVQWYEDHLKSKRDERKRIVKAVAIIIRENICSHWYDGDTYPITEVMAEVGIGVLLHRKFGSRTLIDILASFGMSAGYIEIIKIYKLQKEGVAYNTVQELIGALSPQFVEEMKTTTLLGLKEKGFSDRIVDELVTTTLTANYGQNASIHEFVGSVSVAGAGGGLWAVHGGNRLVPERLLESSKATLYKARVARVQLLNDTGGFVIESTLYREVNNNIETENNTSDYDIVIVAAPLTEDTRRGIEFSDFPVDFSFPGEYHRTVCTMVHGKINHTWFGFKDESDMLDGVLTTKLGLQFNSLGKQNPVDYSSKTNNKANKLDVWKIFAQTQLQPQFLSELFSEIKEVTFINWLAYPHYEANPRLDQFVLFENLYHINAIEWAASAMEMSIIGAKNVALLVYNKWYDLKVDDSKKSHEEL
;
A
#
# COMPACT_ATOMS: atom_id res chain seq x y z
N MET A 1 43.12 -52.45 -26.70
CA MET A 1 41.78 -52.19 -27.28
C MET A 1 40.63 -52.48 -26.31
N ALA A 2 40.58 -53.63 -25.63
CA ALA A 2 39.47 -53.99 -24.73
C ALA A 2 39.17 -52.97 -23.59
N GLN A 3 40.18 -52.35 -22.98
CA GLN A 3 39.97 -51.34 -21.93
C GLN A 3 39.38 -50.01 -22.44
N HIS A 4 39.56 -49.68 -23.72
CA HIS A 4 38.98 -48.48 -24.32
C HIS A 4 37.48 -48.68 -24.58
N TYR A 5 37.07 -49.86 -25.03
CA TYR A 5 35.65 -50.21 -25.21
C TYR A 5 34.89 -50.28 -23.88
N LEU A 6 35.52 -50.78 -22.81
CA LEU A 6 34.89 -50.84 -21.48
C LEU A 6 34.64 -49.44 -20.89
N LYS A 7 35.59 -48.50 -21.07
CA LYS A 7 35.41 -47.10 -20.66
C LYS A 7 34.34 -46.38 -21.49
N LEU A 8 34.26 -46.67 -22.79
CA LEU A 8 33.22 -46.11 -23.66
C LEU A 8 31.82 -46.62 -23.25
N LEU A 9 31.67 -47.91 -22.96
CA LEU A 9 30.42 -48.50 -22.47
C LEU A 9 29.98 -47.96 -21.11
N PHE A 10 30.92 -47.74 -20.18
CA PHE A 10 30.62 -47.08 -18.89
C PHE A 10 30.20 -45.62 -19.08
N PHE A 11 30.87 -44.89 -19.98
CA PHE A 11 30.51 -43.51 -20.31
C PHE A 11 29.11 -43.44 -20.93
N TYR A 12 28.80 -44.31 -21.90
CA TYR A 12 27.48 -44.38 -22.52
C TYR A 12 26.39 -44.81 -21.54
N SER A 13 26.62 -45.80 -20.66
CA SER A 13 25.61 -46.20 -19.67
C SER A 13 25.35 -45.12 -18.61
N SER A 14 26.40 -44.39 -18.19
CA SER A 14 26.29 -43.28 -17.25
C SER A 14 25.60 -42.08 -17.88
N PHE A 15 25.86 -41.81 -19.17
CA PHE A 15 25.17 -40.78 -19.94
C PHE A 15 23.72 -41.16 -20.24
N PHE A 16 23.42 -42.44 -20.47
CA PHE A 16 22.04 -42.94 -20.66
C PHE A 16 21.22 -42.90 -19.37
N HIS A 17 21.83 -43.17 -18.21
CA HIS A 17 21.19 -42.96 -16.90
C HIS A 17 21.01 -41.47 -16.57
N LEU A 18 21.93 -40.60 -16.98
CA LEU A 18 21.79 -39.15 -16.82
C LEU A 18 20.70 -38.58 -17.75
N PHE A 19 20.60 -39.07 -18.99
CA PHE A 19 19.55 -38.67 -19.94
C PHE A 19 18.18 -39.26 -19.59
N ASN A 20 18.07 -40.49 -19.09
CA ASN A 20 16.78 -41.03 -18.63
C ASN A 20 16.28 -40.36 -17.34
N LYS A 21 17.15 -39.72 -16.56
CA LYS A 21 16.73 -38.84 -15.46
C LYS A 21 16.27 -37.46 -15.93
N ILE A 22 16.67 -37.04 -17.14
CA ILE A 22 16.36 -35.72 -17.72
C ILE A 22 15.19 -35.79 -18.72
N SER A 23 14.84 -36.98 -19.22
CA SER A 23 13.68 -37.23 -20.08
C SER A 23 12.51 -37.83 -19.31
N CYS A 24 12.17 -37.25 -18.15
CA CYS A 24 10.80 -37.33 -17.67
C CYS A 24 10.09 -36.16 -18.34
N VAL A 25 9.09 -36.41 -19.19
CA VAL A 25 8.16 -35.36 -19.61
C VAL A 25 7.48 -34.91 -18.32
N THR A 26 8.00 -33.87 -17.69
CA THR A 26 7.37 -33.29 -16.50
C THR A 26 6.00 -32.82 -16.94
N LYS A 27 4.96 -33.48 -16.43
CA LYS A 27 3.57 -33.08 -16.65
C LYS A 27 3.49 -31.56 -16.45
N VAL A 28 2.90 -30.86 -17.41
CA VAL A 28 2.66 -29.42 -17.27
C VAL A 28 1.44 -29.27 -16.36
N PRO A 29 1.55 -28.62 -15.18
CA PRO A 29 0.42 -28.44 -14.27
C PRO A 29 -0.64 -27.58 -14.92
N LYS A 30 -1.90 -28.00 -14.79
CA LYS A 30 -3.06 -27.17 -15.11
C LYS A 30 -3.55 -26.50 -13.82
N ILE A 31 -3.47 -25.17 -13.78
CA ILE A 31 -3.68 -24.36 -12.58
C ILE A 31 -4.88 -23.45 -12.79
N ALA A 32 -5.85 -23.50 -11.89
CA ALA A 32 -6.95 -22.54 -11.84
C ALA A 32 -6.69 -21.45 -10.80
N ILE A 33 -6.93 -20.19 -11.17
CA ILE A 33 -6.93 -19.05 -10.27
C ILE A 33 -8.34 -18.45 -10.23
N ILE A 34 -8.95 -18.39 -9.05
CA ILE A 34 -10.33 -17.91 -8.86
C ILE A 34 -10.30 -16.49 -8.29
N GLY A 35 -10.49 -15.49 -9.15
CA GLY A 35 -10.49 -14.06 -8.81
C GLY A 35 -9.44 -13.28 -9.60
N GLY A 36 -9.87 -12.29 -10.36
CA GLY A 36 -9.04 -11.42 -11.21
C GLY A 36 -8.65 -10.09 -10.55
N GLY A 37 -8.67 -10.01 -9.23
CA GLY A 37 -8.11 -8.89 -8.48
C GLY A 37 -6.58 -8.86 -8.50
N ILE A 38 -5.98 -7.87 -7.85
CA ILE A 38 -4.51 -7.70 -7.81
C ILE A 38 -3.77 -8.94 -7.28
N GLY A 39 -4.34 -9.66 -6.30
CA GLY A 39 -3.76 -10.91 -5.78
C GLY A 39 -3.74 -12.02 -6.84
N GLY A 40 -4.87 -12.29 -7.51
CA GLY A 40 -4.97 -13.36 -8.50
C GLY A 40 -4.16 -13.09 -9.77
N THR A 41 -4.17 -11.85 -10.29
CA THR A 41 -3.35 -11.50 -11.48
C THR A 41 -1.86 -11.48 -11.16
N SER A 42 -1.47 -11.10 -9.94
CA SER A 42 -0.07 -11.21 -9.49
C SER A 42 0.35 -12.67 -9.34
N ALA A 43 -0.51 -13.55 -8.82
CA ALA A 43 -0.21 -14.97 -8.73
C ALA A 43 -0.03 -15.59 -10.12
N ALA A 44 -0.92 -15.27 -11.06
CA ALA A 44 -0.77 -15.71 -12.46
C ALA A 44 0.58 -15.26 -13.04
N PHE A 45 0.95 -14.00 -12.85
CA PHE A 45 2.23 -13.45 -13.29
C PHE A 45 3.43 -14.18 -12.66
N PHE A 46 3.44 -14.37 -11.34
CA PHE A 46 4.55 -15.03 -10.65
C PHE A 46 4.65 -16.51 -10.96
N ILE A 47 3.53 -17.21 -11.16
CA ILE A 47 3.52 -18.60 -11.59
C ILE A 47 4.13 -18.69 -13.00
N HIS A 48 3.73 -17.81 -13.92
CA HIS A 48 4.32 -17.76 -15.25
C HIS A 48 5.84 -17.52 -15.20
N ASP A 49 6.30 -16.60 -14.36
CA ASP A 49 7.72 -16.28 -14.16
C ASP A 49 8.50 -17.47 -13.59
N LEU A 50 7.96 -18.17 -12.59
CA LEU A 50 8.62 -19.31 -11.93
C LEU A 50 8.67 -20.56 -12.81
N PHE A 51 7.56 -20.92 -13.45
CA PHE A 51 7.48 -22.11 -14.29
C PHE A 51 8.07 -21.90 -15.71
N GLY A 52 8.18 -20.64 -16.15
CA GLY A 52 8.65 -20.28 -17.48
C GLY A 52 7.57 -20.39 -18.56
N SER A 53 7.90 -19.92 -19.77
CA SER A 53 7.00 -19.98 -20.93
C SER A 53 6.74 -21.44 -21.31
N ASN A 54 5.52 -21.92 -21.00
CA ASN A 54 5.03 -23.30 -21.18
C ASN A 54 5.29 -24.27 -20.00
N GLY A 55 5.78 -23.79 -18.87
CA GLY A 55 5.96 -24.64 -17.69
C GLY A 55 4.68 -24.86 -16.87
N ALA A 56 3.61 -24.09 -17.12
CA ALA A 56 2.29 -24.26 -16.51
C ALA A 56 1.19 -23.77 -17.46
N GLN A 57 0.03 -24.44 -17.45
CA GLN A 57 -1.21 -23.92 -18.04
C GLN A 57 -1.99 -23.20 -16.95
N ILE A 58 -2.31 -21.93 -17.16
CA ILE A 58 -2.96 -21.08 -16.16
C ILE A 58 -4.31 -20.62 -16.71
N ASP A 59 -5.38 -20.94 -16.01
CA ASP A 59 -6.73 -20.44 -16.28
C ASP A 59 -7.16 -19.53 -15.13
N LEU A 60 -7.58 -18.30 -15.44
CA LEU A 60 -8.05 -17.33 -14.45
C LEU A 60 -9.55 -17.08 -14.62
N TYR A 61 -10.31 -17.30 -13.55
CA TYR A 61 -11.75 -17.07 -13.50
C TYR A 61 -12.07 -15.73 -12.83
N GLU A 62 -12.75 -14.83 -13.54
CA GLU A 62 -13.23 -13.55 -12.98
C GLU A 62 -14.71 -13.33 -13.30
N SER A 63 -15.51 -13.11 -12.25
CA SER A 63 -16.98 -13.04 -12.37
C SER A 63 -17.52 -11.65 -12.71
N ASN A 64 -16.72 -10.60 -12.57
CA ASN A 64 -17.13 -9.21 -12.75
C ASN A 64 -16.12 -8.43 -13.59
N ARG A 65 -14.97 -8.07 -13.01
CA ARG A 65 -13.98 -7.20 -13.66
C ARG A 65 -12.57 -7.45 -13.16
N ILE A 66 -11.62 -7.34 -14.08
CA ILE A 66 -10.20 -7.37 -13.74
C ILE A 66 -9.86 -6.19 -12.82
N GLY A 67 -9.02 -6.45 -11.83
CA GLY A 67 -8.56 -5.49 -10.83
C GLY A 67 -9.45 -5.39 -9.59
N GLY A 68 -10.66 -5.97 -9.59
CA GLY A 68 -11.53 -6.00 -8.41
C GLY A 68 -11.75 -4.62 -7.77
N ARG A 69 -11.26 -4.44 -6.53
CA ARG A 69 -11.31 -3.18 -5.75
C ARG A 69 -10.43 -2.04 -6.31
N LEU A 70 -9.69 -2.26 -7.41
CA LEU A 70 -8.99 -1.20 -8.16
C LEU A 70 -9.84 -0.61 -9.29
N ALA A 71 -11.15 -0.83 -9.25
CA ALA A 71 -12.05 -0.36 -10.28
C ALA A 71 -12.09 1.17 -10.38
N THR A 72 -12.30 1.63 -11.62
CA THR A 72 -12.64 3.02 -11.90
C THR A 72 -14.14 3.17 -12.16
N ILE A 73 -14.68 4.34 -11.86
CA ILE A 73 -16.04 4.76 -12.22
C ILE A 73 -15.95 5.91 -13.22
N GLU A 74 -16.86 5.90 -14.19
CA GLU A 74 -17.01 7.00 -15.14
C GLU A 74 -18.04 8.01 -14.60
N VAL A 75 -17.64 9.28 -14.57
CA VAL A 75 -18.47 10.43 -14.16
C VAL A 75 -18.12 11.58 -15.09
N ASN A 76 -19.10 12.27 -15.66
CA ASN A 76 -18.84 13.37 -16.61
C ASN A 76 -17.85 12.98 -17.74
N ASN A 77 -18.01 11.78 -18.31
CA ASN A 77 -17.14 11.21 -19.35
C ASN A 77 -15.64 11.11 -18.98
N GLN A 78 -15.32 11.12 -17.68
CA GLN A 78 -13.97 10.96 -17.15
C GLN A 78 -13.95 9.81 -16.14
N LYS A 79 -12.81 9.13 -16.03
CA LYS A 79 -12.66 7.98 -15.13
C LYS A 79 -11.99 8.39 -13.82
N TYR A 80 -12.50 7.89 -12.71
CA TYR A 80 -12.02 8.18 -11.35
C TYR A 80 -11.81 6.89 -10.57
N GLU A 81 -10.84 6.88 -9.65
CA GLU A 81 -10.58 5.73 -8.77
C GLU A 81 -11.73 5.54 -7.76
N ALA A 82 -12.36 4.37 -7.75
CA ALA A 82 -13.49 4.07 -6.86
C ALA A 82 -13.12 3.22 -5.64
N GLY A 83 -11.88 2.72 -5.58
CA GLY A 83 -11.37 1.94 -4.46
C GLY A 83 -9.92 2.30 -4.17
N GLY A 84 -9.00 1.34 -4.32
CA GLY A 84 -7.57 1.53 -4.01
C GLY A 84 -6.93 2.64 -4.85
N SER A 85 -6.86 3.85 -4.31
CA SER A 85 -6.50 5.06 -5.05
C SER A 85 -5.08 5.55 -4.81
N ILE A 86 -4.40 5.03 -3.79
CA ILE A 86 -3.12 5.57 -3.30
C ILE A 86 -2.09 4.45 -3.11
N LEU A 87 -0.86 4.72 -3.52
CA LEU A 87 0.31 3.85 -3.41
C LEU A 87 1.42 4.57 -2.66
N HIS A 88 2.09 3.81 -1.79
CA HIS A 88 3.23 4.30 -1.02
C HIS A 88 4.55 3.99 -1.76
N PRO A 89 5.55 4.87 -1.77
CA PRO A 89 6.85 4.63 -2.43
C PRO A 89 7.61 3.38 -1.96
N ARG A 90 7.32 2.89 -0.76
CA ARG A 90 7.90 1.65 -0.21
C ARG A 90 7.15 0.37 -0.63
N ASN A 91 6.08 0.47 -1.43
CA ASN A 91 5.37 -0.68 -2.01
C ASN A 91 6.19 -1.26 -3.17
N LYS A 92 7.19 -2.11 -2.86
CA LYS A 92 8.19 -2.54 -3.83
C LYS A 92 7.61 -3.27 -5.03
N TYR A 93 6.64 -4.17 -4.84
CA TYR A 93 6.06 -4.88 -5.99
C TYR A 93 5.29 -3.93 -6.89
N MET A 94 4.47 -3.03 -6.34
CA MET A 94 3.78 -2.02 -7.15
C MET A 94 4.77 -1.10 -7.89
N GLU A 95 5.84 -0.68 -7.24
CA GLU A 95 6.93 0.08 -7.87
C GLU A 95 7.58 -0.69 -9.03
N ASP A 96 7.90 -1.96 -8.80
CA ASP A 96 8.57 -2.82 -9.77
C ASP A 96 7.64 -3.13 -10.96
N PHE A 97 6.34 -3.38 -10.73
CA PHE A 97 5.35 -3.58 -11.78
C PHE A 97 5.11 -2.33 -12.62
N VAL A 98 5.01 -1.15 -11.99
CA VAL A 98 4.86 0.11 -12.71
C VAL A 98 6.07 0.38 -13.61
N LYS A 99 7.29 0.09 -13.12
CA LYS A 99 8.51 0.18 -13.93
C LYS A 99 8.52 -0.86 -15.05
N LEU A 100 8.21 -2.11 -14.74
CA LEU A 100 8.19 -3.24 -15.68
C LEU A 100 7.28 -2.96 -16.89
N PHE A 101 6.10 -2.39 -16.64
CA PHE A 101 5.11 -2.10 -17.68
C PHE A 101 5.21 -0.70 -18.29
N GLY A 102 6.25 0.07 -17.94
CA GLY A 102 6.44 1.43 -18.43
C GLY A 102 5.30 2.39 -18.08
N LEU A 103 4.59 2.11 -16.97
CA LEU A 103 3.48 2.93 -16.50
C LEU A 103 4.01 4.22 -15.85
N LYS A 104 3.26 5.31 -15.99
CA LYS A 104 3.64 6.61 -15.43
C LYS A 104 2.99 6.80 -14.06
N LYS A 105 3.73 7.40 -13.14
CA LYS A 105 3.17 7.85 -11.86
C LYS A 105 2.46 9.19 -12.04
N ARG A 106 1.36 9.33 -11.31
CA ARG A 106 0.59 10.55 -11.11
C ARG A 106 0.67 10.89 -9.63
N ILE A 107 1.03 12.13 -9.34
CA ILE A 107 0.97 12.71 -7.99
C ILE A 107 -0.27 13.58 -7.97
N ASN A 108 -1.05 13.50 -6.90
CA ASN A 108 -2.24 14.33 -6.75
C ASN A 108 -1.84 15.79 -6.46
N ASP A 109 -2.77 16.73 -6.68
CA ASP A 109 -2.55 18.13 -6.31
C ASP A 109 -2.44 18.28 -4.78
N ASN A 110 -1.89 19.41 -4.33
CA ASN A 110 -1.89 19.79 -2.92
C ASN A 110 -3.31 20.15 -2.48
N PHE A 111 -4.10 19.13 -2.14
CA PHE A 111 -5.43 19.26 -1.56
C PHE A 111 -5.35 19.62 -0.09
N ARG A 112 -6.25 20.50 0.38
CA ARG A 112 -6.38 20.81 1.80
C ARG A 112 -7.36 19.87 2.48
N TYR A 113 -6.93 19.26 3.57
CA TYR A 113 -7.74 18.33 4.36
C TYR A 113 -8.16 18.93 5.70
N GLY A 114 -9.26 18.40 6.25
CA GLY A 114 -9.67 18.65 7.62
C GLY A 114 -10.16 17.39 8.32
N MET A 115 -10.03 17.39 9.64
CA MET A 115 -10.48 16.33 10.53
C MET A 115 -11.77 16.78 11.20
N TYR A 116 -12.87 16.08 10.94
CA TYR A 116 -14.22 16.43 11.36
C TYR A 116 -14.75 15.41 12.36
N ASP A 117 -15.31 15.87 13.48
CA ASP A 117 -15.74 14.99 14.57
C ASP A 117 -17.25 14.76 14.62
N GLY A 118 -17.99 15.28 13.63
CA GLY A 118 -19.45 15.25 13.59
C GLY A 118 -20.11 16.59 13.92
N GLU A 119 -19.39 17.48 14.62
CA GLU A 119 -19.89 18.80 15.04
C GLU A 119 -18.96 19.92 14.57
N GLU A 120 -17.64 19.75 14.72
CA GLU A 120 -16.65 20.74 14.33
C GLU A 120 -15.39 20.12 13.69
N PHE A 121 -14.57 20.97 13.06
CA PHE A 121 -13.25 20.57 12.61
C PHE A 121 -12.24 20.68 13.74
N VAL A 122 -11.72 19.54 14.20
CA VAL A 122 -10.66 19.51 15.22
C VAL A 122 -9.31 19.96 14.65
N PHE A 123 -9.13 19.81 13.33
CA PHE A 123 -7.95 20.26 12.60
C PHE A 123 -8.32 20.62 11.15
N THR A 124 -7.72 21.67 10.62
CA THR A 124 -7.83 22.05 9.20
C THR A 124 -6.48 22.48 8.66
N GLU A 125 -6.16 22.03 7.46
CA GLU A 125 -4.98 22.48 6.74
C GLU A 125 -5.16 23.91 6.21
N SER A 126 -4.08 24.66 6.29
CA SER A 126 -3.87 25.95 5.66
C SER A 126 -3.23 25.76 4.29
N GLN A 127 -3.34 26.78 3.45
CA GLN A 127 -2.55 26.90 2.22
C GLN A 127 -1.05 27.00 2.50
N TRP A 128 -0.68 27.38 3.73
CA TRP A 128 0.70 27.57 4.16
C TRP A 128 1.17 26.35 4.94
N GLU A 129 2.07 25.56 4.36
CA GLU A 129 2.59 24.33 4.99
C GLU A 129 3.15 24.57 6.40
N ILE A 130 3.86 25.69 6.59
CA ILE A 130 4.39 26.06 7.92
C ILE A 130 3.29 26.25 8.97
N MET A 131 2.12 26.76 8.57
CA MET A 131 0.98 26.91 9.46
C MET A 131 0.42 25.56 9.88
N ASN A 132 0.47 24.55 9.00
CA ASN A 132 0.03 23.19 9.33
C ASN A 132 0.90 22.59 10.42
N TYR A 133 2.22 22.74 10.31
CA TYR A 133 3.14 22.29 11.35
C TYR A 133 2.95 23.02 12.68
N ILE A 134 2.70 24.34 12.66
CA ILE A 134 2.39 25.10 13.87
C ILE A 134 1.10 24.60 14.51
N LYS A 135 0.02 24.45 13.72
CA LYS A 135 -1.26 23.93 14.21
C LYS A 135 -1.10 22.52 14.80
N LEU A 136 -0.32 21.65 14.15
CA LEU A 136 -0.03 20.31 14.64
C LEU A 136 0.71 20.34 15.98
N VAL A 137 1.80 21.11 16.08
CA VAL A 137 2.56 21.25 17.34
C VAL A 137 1.74 21.92 18.43
N TRP A 138 0.89 22.88 18.08
CA TRP A 138 0.02 23.55 19.04
C TRP A 138 -1.03 22.61 19.64
N ARG A 139 -1.70 21.82 18.80
CA ARG A 139 -2.78 20.93 19.22
C ARG A 139 -2.29 19.63 19.85
N TYR A 140 -1.22 19.07 19.29
CA TYR A 140 -0.74 17.71 19.57
C TYR A 140 0.67 17.64 20.19
N GLY A 141 1.34 18.78 20.38
CA GLY A 141 2.72 18.80 20.84
C GLY A 141 3.66 18.11 19.84
N LEU A 142 4.66 17.39 20.34
CA LEU A 142 5.60 16.62 19.50
C LEU A 142 5.09 15.22 19.15
N GLY A 143 3.84 14.90 19.51
CA GLY A 143 3.22 13.60 19.21
C GLY A 143 3.24 13.21 17.73
N PRO A 144 2.96 14.12 16.76
CA PRO A 144 3.06 13.81 15.34
C PRO A 144 4.47 13.40 14.89
N LEU A 145 5.53 14.00 15.47
CA LEU A 145 6.91 13.62 15.16
C LEU A 145 7.25 12.24 15.71
N LYS A 146 6.79 11.94 16.92
CA LYS A 146 6.89 10.61 17.50
C LYS A 146 6.13 9.57 16.66
N LEU A 147 4.97 9.95 16.12
CA LEU A 147 4.17 9.11 15.24
C LEU A 147 4.89 8.86 13.91
N GLN A 148 5.49 9.90 13.33
CA GLN A 148 6.32 9.75 12.12
C GLN A 148 7.49 8.79 12.33
N ASN A 149 8.23 8.94 13.42
CA ASN A 149 9.33 8.04 13.77
C ASN A 149 8.85 6.60 13.98
N TYR A 150 7.68 6.41 14.58
CA TYR A 150 7.05 5.11 14.75
C TYR A 150 6.70 4.47 13.41
N ILE A 151 6.11 5.23 12.48
CA ILE A 151 5.81 4.76 11.12
C ILE A 151 7.10 4.37 10.38
N ASP A 152 8.14 5.20 10.48
CA ASP A 152 9.42 4.91 9.84
C ASP A 152 10.05 3.63 10.39
N ASP A 153 9.96 3.38 11.71
CA ASP A 153 10.39 2.12 12.32
C ASP A 153 9.59 0.91 11.79
N ILE A 154 8.27 1.01 11.69
CA ILE A 154 7.42 -0.04 11.11
C ILE A 154 7.79 -0.32 9.65
N LEU A 155 7.88 0.73 8.84
CA LEU A 155 8.23 0.60 7.43
C LEU A 155 9.64 0.00 7.28
N THR A 156 10.56 0.33 8.18
CA THR A 156 11.87 -0.30 8.24
C THR A 156 11.84 -1.74 8.76
N ARG A 157 10.83 -2.19 9.49
CA ARG A 157 10.64 -3.62 9.82
C ARG A 157 10.14 -4.44 8.63
N PHE A 158 9.34 -3.85 7.72
CA PHE A 158 9.12 -4.45 6.39
C PHE A 158 10.44 -4.60 5.61
N GLU A 159 11.43 -3.78 5.94
CA GLU A 159 12.72 -3.73 5.27
C GLU A 159 13.78 -4.65 5.93
N ARG A 160 13.96 -4.67 7.24
CA ARG A 160 15.26 -5.05 7.82
C ARG A 160 15.65 -6.55 7.76
N ASN A 161 16.92 -6.83 7.41
CA ASN A 161 17.78 -7.68 8.25
C ASN A 161 19.28 -7.36 8.11
N GLY A 162 19.93 -7.19 9.28
CA GLY A 162 21.37 -7.25 9.58
C GLY A 162 22.31 -6.31 8.84
N TRP A 163 22.72 -5.19 9.44
CA TRP A 163 24.10 -4.69 9.62
C TRP A 163 24.05 -3.29 10.26
N ILE A 164 24.58 -3.15 11.48
CA ILE A 164 24.80 -1.86 12.14
C ILE A 164 26.17 -1.30 11.70
N ARG A 165 26.16 -0.02 11.31
CA ARG A 165 27.28 0.94 11.18
C ARG A 165 28.42 0.58 10.21
N GLN A 166 28.48 1.34 9.12
CA GLN A 166 29.74 1.97 8.70
C GLN A 166 29.48 3.39 8.18
N TYR A 167 29.53 4.37 9.08
CA TYR A 167 29.83 5.74 8.68
C TYR A 167 31.35 5.83 8.51
N GLY A 168 31.81 5.96 7.28
CA GLY A 168 33.22 6.13 6.95
C GLY A 168 33.44 6.12 5.45
N THR A 169 33.77 7.28 4.90
CA THR A 169 34.39 7.47 3.57
C THR A 169 33.59 7.07 2.32
N MET A 170 32.73 7.96 1.82
CA MET A 170 32.58 8.14 0.35
C MET A 170 31.97 9.50 0.00
N LEU A 171 32.78 10.56 0.13
CA LEU A 171 32.53 11.83 -0.56
C LEU A 171 33.44 11.91 -1.78
N ARG A 172 33.01 11.37 -2.92
CA ARG A 172 33.41 11.86 -4.26
C ARG A 172 32.34 11.51 -5.30
N PRO A 173 31.62 12.49 -5.88
CA PRO A 173 30.80 12.25 -7.04
C PRO A 173 31.66 12.31 -8.31
N ARG A 174 31.71 11.22 -9.07
CA ARG A 174 32.06 11.26 -10.50
C ARG A 174 30.83 10.83 -11.29
N GLY A 175 30.23 11.79 -12.00
CA GLY A 175 29.28 11.50 -13.09
C GLY A 175 27.99 12.31 -13.08
N SER A 176 28.04 13.52 -13.65
CA SER A 176 26.94 14.20 -14.37
C SER A 176 25.58 14.39 -13.66
N LEU A 177 25.54 15.24 -12.62
CA LEU A 177 24.33 15.91 -12.14
C LEU A 177 24.43 17.41 -12.45
N LYS A 178 24.05 17.80 -13.68
CA LYS A 178 23.73 19.21 -14.01
C LYS A 178 22.26 19.46 -13.69
N LYS A 179 21.94 19.63 -12.41
CA LYS A 179 20.82 20.42 -11.86
C LYS A 179 21.16 20.67 -10.39
N ARG A 180 21.62 21.89 -10.12
CA ARG A 180 22.13 22.33 -8.81
C ARG A 180 20.95 22.62 -7.89
N GLY A 181 20.90 21.95 -6.75
CA GLY A 181 20.04 22.24 -5.59
C GLY A 181 20.80 21.94 -4.30
N LEU A 182 20.43 22.61 -3.21
CA LEU A 182 20.86 22.61 -1.78
C LEU A 182 21.92 21.62 -1.25
N PHE A 183 22.03 20.42 -1.80
CA PHE A 183 22.80 19.29 -1.27
C PHE A 183 24.34 19.46 -1.31
N PRO A 184 24.99 19.97 -2.39
CA PRO A 184 26.43 20.16 -2.42
C PRO A 184 26.92 21.29 -1.51
N ALA A 185 26.12 22.34 -1.33
CA ALA A 185 26.43 23.48 -0.45
C ALA A 185 26.33 23.08 1.02
N LEU A 186 25.30 22.32 1.39
CA LEU A 186 25.16 21.75 2.74
C LEU A 186 26.33 20.81 3.08
N CYS A 187 26.76 19.96 2.14
CA CYS A 187 27.91 19.08 2.32
C CYS A 187 29.26 19.82 2.39
N LEU A 188 29.44 20.95 1.70
CA LEU A 188 30.64 21.79 1.80
C LEU A 188 30.69 22.53 3.14
N VAL A 189 29.57 23.08 3.60
CA VAL A 189 29.46 23.77 4.91
C VAL A 189 29.63 22.79 6.07
N LEU A 190 29.15 21.55 5.94
CA LEU A 190 29.28 20.53 6.98
C LEU A 190 30.65 19.84 6.99
N SER A 191 31.39 19.82 5.86
CA SER A 191 32.69 19.15 5.77
C SER A 191 33.89 20.02 6.18
N GLU A 192 33.83 21.36 6.01
CA GLU A 192 34.90 22.26 6.48
C GLU A 192 34.86 22.55 7.98
N HIS A 193 33.84 22.04 8.69
CA HIS A 193 33.55 22.42 10.06
C HIS A 193 33.26 21.20 10.95
N VAL A 194 33.96 20.10 10.73
CA VAL A 194 33.91 18.96 11.68
C VAL A 194 34.58 19.34 13.03
N GLN A 195 35.53 20.29 13.03
CA GLN A 195 36.06 20.91 14.25
C GLN A 195 35.16 22.00 14.87
N TRP A 196 34.07 22.41 14.20
CA TRP A 196 33.14 23.45 14.63
C TRP A 196 32.10 22.97 15.66
N TYR A 197 31.91 21.65 15.78
CA TYR A 197 30.93 21.02 16.67
C TYR A 197 31.47 20.63 18.05
N GLU A 198 32.79 20.54 18.22
CA GLU A 198 33.38 20.08 19.49
C GLU A 198 33.62 21.19 20.52
N ASP A 199 33.76 22.45 20.10
CA ASP A 199 34.01 23.56 21.02
C ASP A 199 32.73 24.27 21.48
N HIS A 200 32.29 23.94 22.70
CA HIS A 200 31.30 24.72 23.44
C HIS A 200 31.89 26.10 23.79
N LEU A 201 31.31 27.18 23.25
CA LEU A 201 31.72 28.54 23.61
C LEU A 201 31.04 29.05 24.88
N LYS A 202 31.79 29.88 25.62
CA LYS A 202 31.68 30.18 27.05
C LYS A 202 30.46 31.01 27.50
N SER A 203 29.47 31.34 26.65
CA SER A 203 28.25 32.03 27.11
C SER A 203 26.99 31.82 26.24
N LYS A 204 25.81 31.74 26.90
CA LYS A 204 24.48 31.65 26.25
C LYS A 204 24.18 32.78 25.26
N ARG A 205 24.83 33.95 25.38
CA ARG A 205 24.61 35.10 24.49
C ARG A 205 25.32 34.91 23.16
N ASP A 206 26.50 34.31 23.17
CA ASP A 206 27.29 34.06 21.97
C ASP A 206 26.73 32.87 21.18
N GLU A 207 26.22 31.86 21.88
CA GLU A 207 25.49 30.75 21.25
C GLU A 207 24.21 31.22 20.55
N ARG A 208 23.46 32.15 21.17
CA ARG A 208 22.29 32.81 20.53
C ARG A 208 22.67 33.59 19.27
N LYS A 209 23.76 34.36 19.30
CA LYS A 209 24.25 35.09 18.12
C LYS A 209 24.73 34.14 17.01
N ARG A 210 25.29 33.00 17.39
CA ARG A 210 25.80 31.96 16.50
C ARG A 210 24.66 31.22 15.78
N ILE A 211 23.60 30.85 16.49
CA ILE A 211 22.39 30.23 15.92
C ILE A 211 21.67 31.21 14.98
N VAL A 212 21.52 32.48 15.37
CA VAL A 212 20.90 33.52 14.52
C VAL A 212 21.69 33.71 13.22
N LYS A 213 23.02 33.65 13.25
CA LYS A 213 23.85 33.69 12.04
C LYS A 213 23.67 32.45 11.16
N ALA A 214 23.58 31.24 11.73
CA ALA A 214 23.39 30.02 10.96
C ALA A 214 22.01 29.99 10.26
N VAL A 215 20.95 30.37 10.97
CA VAL A 215 19.60 30.49 10.41
C VAL A 215 19.55 31.57 9.32
N ALA A 216 20.20 32.72 9.52
CA ALA A 216 20.29 33.78 8.51
C ALA A 216 21.04 33.33 7.24
N ILE A 217 22.03 32.45 7.36
CA ILE A 217 22.78 31.89 6.22
C ILE A 217 21.92 30.88 5.45
N ILE A 218 21.21 29.99 6.15
CA ILE A 218 20.28 29.03 5.53
C ILE A 218 19.18 29.77 4.76
N ILE A 219 18.60 30.81 5.37
CA ILE A 219 17.60 31.67 4.74
C ILE A 219 18.18 32.41 3.53
N ARG A 220 19.39 32.98 3.65
CA ARG A 220 20.08 33.66 2.52
C ARG A 220 20.31 32.71 1.34
N GLU A 221 20.77 31.49 1.59
CA GLU A 221 21.02 30.48 0.55
C GLU A 221 19.70 29.99 -0.09
N ASN A 222 18.63 29.85 0.70
CA ASN A 222 17.30 29.49 0.20
C ASN A 222 16.72 30.60 -0.71
N ILE A 223 16.87 31.87 -0.31
CA ILE A 223 16.54 33.06 -1.11
C ILE A 223 17.37 33.10 -2.41
N CYS A 224 18.67 32.83 -2.35
CA CYS A 224 19.54 32.85 -3.54
C CYS A 224 19.28 31.70 -4.52
N SER A 225 18.68 30.59 -4.09
CA SER A 225 18.37 29.44 -4.96
C SER A 225 17.14 29.62 -5.85
N HIS A 226 16.37 30.72 -5.66
CA HIS A 226 15.09 30.98 -6.33
C HIS A 226 15.07 32.19 -7.30
N TRP A 227 16.23 32.65 -7.79
CA TRP A 227 16.31 33.66 -8.88
C TRP A 227 16.63 32.94 -10.20
N TYR A 228 15.85 32.89 -11.29
CA TYR A 228 14.75 33.68 -11.88
C TYR A 228 13.57 32.72 -12.20
N ASP A 229 12.28 33.10 -12.12
CA ASP A 229 11.58 34.14 -12.89
C ASP A 229 10.30 34.56 -12.13
N GLY A 230 10.11 35.87 -11.90
CA GLY A 230 8.90 36.44 -11.28
C GLY A 230 9.15 37.30 -10.04
N ASP A 231 9.12 38.63 -10.22
CA ASP A 231 9.17 39.63 -9.16
C ASP A 231 7.90 39.56 -8.27
N THR A 232 7.96 38.87 -7.12
CA THR A 232 7.34 39.22 -5.82
C THR A 232 7.42 38.02 -4.87
N TYR A 233 8.39 38.03 -3.95
CA TYR A 233 8.37 37.17 -2.77
C TYR A 233 8.15 38.06 -1.54
N PRO A 234 7.10 37.85 -0.71
CA PRO A 234 6.81 38.79 0.35
C PRO A 234 7.79 38.61 1.52
N ILE A 235 8.58 39.66 1.80
CA ILE A 235 9.53 39.79 2.91
C ILE A 235 8.92 39.40 4.28
N THR A 236 7.59 39.42 4.39
CA THR A 236 6.83 38.97 5.57
C THR A 236 6.95 37.47 5.87
N GLU A 237 7.15 36.61 4.87
CA GLU A 237 7.26 35.15 5.09
C GLU A 237 8.58 34.79 5.78
N VAL A 238 9.69 35.36 5.30
CA VAL A 238 11.02 35.17 5.89
C VAL A 238 11.07 35.71 7.32
N MET A 239 10.43 36.85 7.58
CA MET A 239 10.34 37.41 8.93
C MET A 239 9.45 36.56 9.85
N ALA A 240 8.40 35.94 9.31
CA ALA A 240 7.58 34.98 10.05
C ALA A 240 8.39 33.73 10.41
N GLU A 241 9.12 33.13 9.47
CA GLU A 241 9.96 31.95 9.69
C GLU A 241 11.04 32.19 10.76
N VAL A 242 11.70 33.35 10.73
CA VAL A 242 12.68 33.76 11.75
C VAL A 242 12.01 33.97 13.11
N GLY A 243 10.85 34.63 13.13
CA GLY A 243 10.06 34.84 14.34
C GLY A 243 9.62 33.52 14.98
N ILE A 244 9.19 32.56 14.15
CA ILE A 244 8.75 31.21 14.53
C ILE A 244 9.92 30.39 15.08
N GLY A 245 11.08 30.40 14.42
CA GLY A 245 12.30 29.73 14.92
C GLY A 245 12.71 30.22 16.31
N VAL A 246 12.57 31.53 16.57
CA VAL A 246 12.83 32.13 17.89
C VAL A 246 11.76 31.74 18.92
N LEU A 247 10.49 31.63 18.52
CA LEU A 247 9.37 31.26 19.39
C LEU A 247 9.44 29.78 19.80
N LEU A 248 9.72 28.89 18.85
CA LEU A 248 9.92 27.45 19.08
C LEU A 248 11.17 27.19 19.93
N HIS A 249 12.27 27.89 19.66
CA HIS A 249 13.48 27.84 20.50
C HIS A 249 13.18 28.27 21.94
N ARG A 250 12.37 29.32 22.14
CA ARG A 250 11.98 29.79 23.49
C ARG A 250 11.11 28.76 24.24
N LYS A 251 10.27 28.02 23.53
CA LYS A 251 9.32 27.07 24.14
C LYS A 251 9.92 25.67 24.36
N PHE A 252 10.80 25.20 23.48
CA PHE A 252 11.24 23.80 23.45
C PHE A 252 12.76 23.59 23.50
N GLY A 253 13.58 24.64 23.37
CA GLY A 253 15.04 24.54 23.39
C GLY A 253 15.65 24.07 22.05
N SER A 254 16.98 24.24 21.92
CA SER A 254 17.68 24.16 20.64
C SER A 254 17.86 22.74 20.10
N ARG A 255 17.93 21.72 20.97
CA ARG A 255 18.08 20.31 20.58
C ARG A 255 16.81 19.77 19.94
N THR A 256 15.66 20.06 20.56
CA THR A 256 14.33 19.72 20.04
C THR A 256 13.98 20.47 18.76
N LEU A 257 14.49 21.70 18.57
CA LEU A 257 14.36 22.43 17.29
C LEU A 257 15.11 21.73 16.16
N ILE A 258 16.27 21.13 16.42
CA ILE A 258 17.03 20.37 15.42
C ILE A 258 16.28 19.09 15.03
N ASP A 259 15.67 18.38 15.99
CA ASP A 259 14.85 17.20 15.70
C ASP A 259 13.60 17.56 14.88
N ILE A 260 12.94 18.69 15.19
CA ILE A 260 11.82 19.25 14.42
C ILE A 260 12.29 19.59 12.98
N LEU A 261 13.44 20.25 12.82
CA LEU A 261 13.95 20.60 11.49
C LEU A 261 14.46 19.39 10.68
N ALA A 262 15.01 18.38 11.34
CA ALA A 262 15.41 17.12 10.73
C ALA A 262 14.20 16.33 10.23
N SER A 263 13.09 16.35 10.98
CA SER A 263 11.82 15.71 10.61
C SER A 263 11.10 16.36 9.42
N PHE A 264 11.45 17.60 9.05
CA PHE A 264 10.98 18.26 7.82
C PHE A 264 11.77 17.85 6.56
N GLY A 265 12.48 16.72 6.59
CA GLY A 265 13.12 16.14 5.41
C GLY A 265 14.50 16.73 5.06
N MET A 266 15.15 17.46 5.97
CA MET A 266 16.51 17.99 5.76
C MET A 266 17.64 16.98 6.05
N SER A 267 17.33 15.77 6.48
CA SER A 267 18.29 14.65 6.55
C SER A 267 17.83 13.50 5.64
N ALA A 268 18.41 13.44 4.45
CA ALA A 268 18.25 12.31 3.54
C ALA A 268 18.99 11.08 4.10
N GLY A 269 18.23 10.04 4.44
CA GLY A 269 18.74 8.71 4.74
C GLY A 269 18.29 7.73 3.66
N TYR A 270 19.05 7.65 2.56
CA TYR A 270 18.84 6.68 1.50
C TYR A 270 19.72 5.46 1.76
N ILE A 271 19.17 4.39 2.35
CA ILE A 271 19.81 3.06 2.44
C ILE A 271 18.69 2.01 2.35
N GLU A 272 18.77 1.14 1.34
CA GLU A 272 17.80 0.08 1.05
C GLU A 272 17.99 -1.18 1.92
N ILE A 273 16.92 -1.99 1.99
CA ILE A 273 16.78 -3.48 1.87
C ILE A 273 15.80 -3.94 2.95
N ILE A 274 14.58 -4.51 2.73
CA ILE A 274 13.89 -5.48 1.83
C ILE A 274 13.89 -6.94 2.38
N LYS A 275 13.26 -7.22 3.53
CA LYS A 275 13.29 -8.54 4.17
C LYS A 275 12.39 -9.54 3.46
N ILE A 276 11.09 -9.26 3.37
CA ILE A 276 10.14 -10.20 2.77
C ILE A 276 10.42 -10.42 1.29
N TYR A 277 10.73 -9.36 0.54
CA TYR A 277 11.00 -9.53 -0.88
C TYR A 277 12.34 -10.24 -1.14
N LYS A 278 13.33 -10.12 -0.24
CA LYS A 278 14.55 -10.94 -0.31
C LYS A 278 14.23 -12.41 -0.05
N LEU A 279 13.50 -12.71 1.02
CA LEU A 279 13.08 -14.08 1.36
C LEU A 279 12.31 -14.71 0.19
N GLN A 280 11.36 -13.99 -0.40
CA GLN A 280 10.59 -14.47 -1.55
C GLN A 280 11.44 -14.59 -2.83
N LYS A 281 12.44 -13.73 -3.03
CA LYS A 281 13.41 -13.87 -4.13
C LYS A 281 14.30 -15.10 -3.96
N GLU A 282 14.59 -15.48 -2.72
CA GLU A 282 15.34 -16.69 -2.37
C GLU A 282 14.48 -17.97 -2.37
N GLY A 283 13.20 -17.88 -2.74
CA GLY A 283 12.28 -19.02 -2.84
C GLY A 283 11.60 -19.42 -1.52
N VAL A 284 11.74 -18.61 -0.46
CA VAL A 284 11.13 -18.88 0.85
C VAL A 284 9.63 -18.55 0.80
N ALA A 285 8.82 -19.49 1.30
CA ALA A 285 7.38 -19.36 1.41
C ALA A 285 6.86 -19.96 2.72
N TYR A 286 5.64 -19.56 3.10
CA TYR A 286 5.02 -19.81 4.39
C TYR A 286 3.62 -20.38 4.23
N ASN A 287 3.25 -21.36 5.05
CA ASN A 287 1.95 -22.03 4.94
C ASN A 287 0.83 -21.22 5.59
N THR A 288 1.17 -20.43 6.61
CA THR A 288 0.21 -19.64 7.38
C THR A 288 0.48 -18.14 7.25
N VAL A 289 -0.56 -17.34 7.46
CA VAL A 289 -0.41 -15.88 7.52
C VAL A 289 0.50 -15.48 8.69
N GLN A 290 0.32 -16.11 9.85
CA GLN A 290 1.13 -15.84 11.04
C GLN A 290 2.62 -16.09 10.82
N GLU A 291 2.99 -17.16 10.11
CA GLU A 291 4.39 -17.45 9.75
C GLU A 291 4.97 -16.36 8.85
N LEU A 292 4.22 -15.93 7.82
CA LEU A 292 4.67 -14.87 6.91
C LEU A 292 4.83 -13.53 7.63
N ILE A 293 3.86 -13.18 8.48
CA ILE A 293 3.90 -11.94 9.27
C ILE A 293 5.01 -12.00 10.33
N GLY A 294 5.24 -13.15 10.96
CA GLY A 294 6.37 -13.36 11.87
C GLY A 294 7.70 -13.19 11.15
N ALA A 295 7.82 -13.74 9.95
CA ALA A 295 9.00 -13.58 9.12
C ALA A 295 9.28 -12.13 8.73
N LEU A 296 8.26 -11.27 8.58
CA LEU A 296 8.45 -9.82 8.51
C LEU A 296 9.01 -9.30 9.84
N SER A 297 8.29 -9.52 10.94
CA SER A 297 8.70 -9.17 12.29
C SER A 297 7.88 -9.96 13.33
N PRO A 298 8.49 -10.60 14.34
CA PRO A 298 7.75 -11.22 15.44
C PRO A 298 6.83 -10.23 16.15
N GLN A 299 7.23 -8.95 16.21
CA GLN A 299 6.42 -7.90 16.80
C GLN A 299 5.09 -7.73 16.05
N PHE A 300 5.06 -7.89 14.72
CA PHE A 300 3.80 -7.75 13.98
C PHE A 300 2.79 -8.82 14.37
N VAL A 301 3.25 -10.02 14.75
CA VAL A 301 2.38 -11.05 15.30
C VAL A 301 1.80 -10.63 16.66
N GLU A 302 2.59 -9.98 17.52
CA GLU A 302 2.08 -9.44 18.79
C GLU A 302 1.15 -8.23 18.59
N GLU A 303 1.44 -7.37 17.61
CA GLU A 303 0.58 -6.25 17.22
C GLU A 303 -0.79 -6.70 16.68
N MET A 304 -0.93 -7.94 16.19
CA MET A 304 -2.23 -8.52 15.85
C MET A 304 -3.05 -8.96 17.07
N LYS A 305 -2.44 -9.05 18.26
CA LYS A 305 -3.10 -9.49 19.50
C LYS A 305 -3.51 -8.35 20.43
N THR A 306 -3.12 -7.12 20.13
CA THR A 306 -3.47 -5.92 20.91
C THR A 306 -4.21 -4.93 20.03
N THR A 307 -5.13 -4.17 20.61
CA THR A 307 -5.83 -3.12 19.87
C THR A 307 -4.88 -1.97 19.56
N THR A 308 -5.13 -1.24 18.48
CA THR A 308 -4.38 -0.05 18.11
C THR A 308 -4.38 0.97 19.25
N LEU A 309 -5.53 1.13 19.93
CA LEU A 309 -5.66 2.01 21.09
C LEU A 309 -4.70 1.62 22.22
N LEU A 310 -4.71 0.35 22.63
CA LEU A 310 -3.87 -0.13 23.74
C LEU A 310 -2.39 -0.11 23.35
N GLY A 311 -2.05 -0.65 22.18
CA GLY A 311 -0.67 -0.73 21.70
C GLY A 311 0.01 0.63 21.55
N LEU A 312 -0.70 1.65 21.06
CA LEU A 312 -0.17 3.01 20.97
C LEU A 312 -0.12 3.72 22.34
N LYS A 313 -1.09 3.49 23.23
CA LYS A 313 -1.03 4.01 24.61
C LYS A 313 0.18 3.46 25.36
N GLU A 314 0.47 2.16 25.24
CA GLU A 314 1.66 1.52 25.82
C GLU A 314 2.97 2.09 25.25
N LYS A 315 2.98 2.47 23.97
CA LYS A 315 4.10 3.20 23.34
C LYS A 315 4.16 4.68 23.75
N GLY A 316 3.27 5.13 24.64
CA GLY A 316 3.24 6.48 25.20
C GLY A 316 2.69 7.54 24.25
N PHE A 317 1.78 7.17 23.35
CA PHE A 317 0.97 8.15 22.61
C PHE A 317 -0.21 8.61 23.48
N SER A 318 -0.55 9.90 23.40
CA SER A 318 -1.70 10.44 24.11
C SER A 318 -3.01 10.04 23.43
N ASP A 319 -4.09 9.91 24.19
CA ASP A 319 -5.45 9.66 23.72
C ASP A 319 -5.81 10.55 22.52
N ARG A 320 -5.54 11.87 22.61
CA ARG A 320 -5.78 12.81 21.50
C ARG A 320 -5.11 12.42 20.17
N ILE A 321 -3.88 11.91 20.20
CA ILE A 321 -3.18 11.47 18.97
C ILE A 321 -3.90 10.26 18.38
N VAL A 322 -4.31 9.32 19.24
CA VAL A 322 -4.97 8.10 18.80
C VAL A 322 -6.39 8.39 18.31
N ASP A 323 -7.16 9.16 19.07
CA ASP A 323 -8.56 9.49 18.79
C ASP A 323 -8.71 10.44 17.60
N GLU A 324 -7.73 11.32 17.35
CA GLU A 324 -7.84 12.29 16.24
C GLU A 324 -6.96 11.92 15.05
N LEU A 325 -5.65 11.71 15.23
CA LEU A 325 -4.77 11.45 14.06
C LEU A 325 -4.89 10.02 13.55
N VAL A 326 -4.76 9.03 14.44
CA VAL A 326 -4.76 7.60 14.04
C VAL A 326 -6.15 7.14 13.66
N THR A 327 -7.17 7.51 14.43
CA THR A 327 -8.54 7.12 14.11
C THR A 327 -9.00 7.73 12.79
N THR A 328 -8.59 8.96 12.45
CA THR A 328 -8.88 9.55 11.14
C THR A 328 -8.34 8.74 9.98
N THR A 329 -7.12 8.18 10.10
CA THR A 329 -6.58 7.32 9.03
C THR A 329 -7.36 6.00 8.98
N LEU A 330 -7.69 5.42 10.13
CA LEU A 330 -8.46 4.17 10.24
C LEU A 330 -9.88 4.29 9.65
N THR A 331 -10.60 5.37 9.94
CA THR A 331 -11.96 5.58 9.40
C THR A 331 -11.90 5.77 7.89
N ALA A 332 -10.93 6.54 7.38
CA ALA A 332 -10.76 6.78 5.95
C ALA A 332 -10.33 5.53 5.17
N ASN A 333 -9.40 4.75 5.71
CA ASN A 333 -8.80 3.59 5.02
C ASN A 333 -9.58 2.30 5.22
N TYR A 334 -10.17 2.08 6.40
CA TYR A 334 -10.79 0.81 6.78
C TYR A 334 -12.24 0.94 7.25
N GLY A 335 -12.75 2.16 7.46
CA GLY A 335 -14.09 2.38 7.98
C GLY A 335 -14.29 1.88 9.41
N GLN A 336 -13.19 1.71 10.16
CA GLN A 336 -13.14 1.17 11.51
C GLN A 336 -12.36 2.13 12.43
N ASN A 337 -12.37 1.92 13.76
CA ASN A 337 -11.70 2.79 14.74
C ASN A 337 -10.50 2.08 15.38
N ALA A 338 -9.89 2.71 16.38
CA ALA A 338 -8.71 2.17 17.07
C ALA A 338 -8.95 0.91 17.93
N SER A 339 -10.17 0.33 17.95
CA SER A 339 -10.41 -0.97 18.59
C SER A 339 -9.88 -2.16 17.78
N ILE A 340 -9.56 -1.96 16.49
CA ILE A 340 -8.95 -2.99 15.65
C ILE A 340 -7.51 -3.25 16.08
N HIS A 341 -6.95 -4.39 15.68
CA HIS A 341 -5.59 -4.73 16.07
C HIS A 341 -4.51 -3.76 15.55
N GLU A 342 -3.43 -3.59 16.32
CA GLU A 342 -2.41 -2.57 16.12
C GLU A 342 -1.71 -2.67 14.76
N PHE A 343 -1.48 -3.87 14.23
CA PHE A 343 -0.80 -4.02 12.93
C PHE A 343 -1.58 -3.35 11.78
N VAL A 344 -2.92 -3.41 11.75
CA VAL A 344 -3.73 -2.66 10.77
C VAL A 344 -3.68 -1.16 11.06
N GLY A 345 -3.66 -0.77 12.34
CA GLY A 345 -3.37 0.62 12.75
C GLY A 345 -2.09 1.15 12.12
N SER A 346 -1.00 0.41 12.24
CA SER A 346 0.31 0.71 11.66
C SER A 346 0.25 0.85 10.13
N VAL A 347 -0.39 -0.11 9.44
CA VAL A 347 -0.57 -0.06 7.97
C VAL A 347 -1.43 1.13 7.54
N SER A 348 -2.48 1.44 8.29
CA SER A 348 -3.37 2.58 8.01
C SER A 348 -2.62 3.92 8.08
N VAL A 349 -1.86 4.13 9.15
CA VAL A 349 -1.13 5.39 9.35
C VAL A 349 0.00 5.52 8.31
N ALA A 350 0.67 4.42 7.94
CA ALA A 350 1.65 4.42 6.85
C ALA A 350 1.04 4.87 5.51
N GLY A 351 -0.23 4.54 5.27
CA GLY A 351 -1.01 5.00 4.11
C GLY A 351 -1.37 6.49 4.10
N ALA A 352 -1.05 7.23 5.16
CA ALA A 352 -1.28 8.68 5.30
C ALA A 352 0.02 9.51 5.27
N GLY A 353 1.16 8.89 4.95
CA GLY A 353 2.45 9.58 4.85
C GLY A 353 2.60 10.48 3.62
N GLY A 354 3.73 11.17 3.50
CA GLY A 354 4.06 11.99 2.33
C GLY A 354 4.52 11.16 1.11
N GLY A 355 4.46 11.75 -0.09
CA GLY A 355 5.00 11.12 -1.32
C GLY A 355 4.13 10.04 -1.94
N LEU A 356 2.86 9.98 -1.54
CA LEU A 356 1.85 9.08 -2.07
C LEU A 356 1.58 9.35 -3.57
N TRP A 357 1.36 8.29 -4.33
CA TRP A 357 1.17 8.38 -5.79
C TRP A 357 0.09 7.40 -6.28
N ALA A 358 -0.33 7.57 -7.53
CA ALA A 358 -1.22 6.67 -8.25
C ALA A 358 -0.69 6.42 -9.66
N VAL A 359 -1.18 5.40 -10.34
CA VAL A 359 -0.83 5.17 -11.76
C VAL A 359 -1.63 6.15 -12.63
N HIS A 360 -0.94 6.86 -13.53
CA HIS A 360 -1.59 7.64 -14.58
C HIS A 360 -2.34 6.70 -15.53
N GLY A 361 -3.62 6.97 -15.76
CA GLY A 361 -4.56 6.08 -16.47
C GLY A 361 -5.28 5.08 -15.56
N GLY A 362 -4.87 5.01 -14.28
CA GLY A 362 -5.57 4.33 -13.20
C GLY A 362 -4.83 3.10 -12.67
N ASN A 363 -4.99 2.82 -11.39
CA ASN A 363 -4.35 1.69 -10.70
C ASN A 363 -4.82 0.34 -11.27
N ARG A 364 -6.03 0.26 -11.87
CA ARG A 364 -6.52 -0.91 -12.61
C ARG A 364 -5.58 -1.39 -13.73
N LEU A 365 -4.72 -0.51 -14.26
CA LEU A 365 -3.81 -0.88 -15.33
C LEU A 365 -2.78 -1.93 -14.86
N VAL A 366 -2.42 -1.95 -13.59
CA VAL A 366 -1.44 -2.91 -13.06
C VAL A 366 -1.95 -4.36 -13.15
N PRO A 367 -3.12 -4.73 -12.58
CA PRO A 367 -3.65 -6.09 -12.71
C PRO A 367 -3.98 -6.49 -14.15
N GLU A 368 -4.37 -5.54 -15.02
CA GLU A 368 -4.57 -5.80 -16.45
C GLU A 368 -3.26 -6.21 -17.14
N ARG A 369 -2.17 -5.48 -16.91
CA ARG A 369 -0.85 -5.79 -17.48
C ARG A 369 -0.22 -7.05 -16.92
N LEU A 370 -0.47 -7.35 -15.63
CA LEU A 370 -0.06 -8.61 -15.01
C LEU A 370 -0.75 -9.80 -15.67
N LEU A 371 -2.06 -9.72 -15.90
CA LEU A 371 -2.81 -10.76 -16.60
C LEU A 371 -2.29 -10.96 -18.02
N GLU A 372 -2.15 -9.88 -18.80
CA GLU A 372 -1.61 -9.93 -20.17
C GLU A 372 -0.22 -10.59 -20.21
N SER A 373 0.65 -10.24 -19.26
CA SER A 373 2.03 -10.76 -19.20
C SER A 373 2.12 -12.20 -18.70
N SER A 374 1.13 -12.66 -17.92
CA SER A 374 1.08 -14.03 -17.41
C SER A 374 0.72 -15.08 -18.47
N LYS A 375 0.17 -14.66 -19.61
CA LYS A 375 -0.41 -15.52 -20.65
C LYS A 375 -1.51 -16.46 -20.15
N ALA A 376 -2.13 -16.16 -19.00
CA ALA A 376 -3.24 -16.93 -18.47
C ALA A 376 -4.49 -16.78 -19.35
N THR A 377 -5.25 -17.86 -19.49
CA THR A 377 -6.54 -17.85 -20.18
C THR A 377 -7.59 -17.24 -19.26
N LEU A 378 -8.14 -16.08 -19.63
CA LEU A 378 -9.19 -15.44 -18.86
C LEU A 378 -10.57 -16.04 -19.19
N TYR A 379 -11.23 -16.57 -18.18
CA TYR A 379 -12.64 -16.95 -18.21
C TYR A 379 -13.46 -15.91 -17.46
N LYS A 380 -14.35 -15.21 -18.19
CA LYS A 380 -15.40 -14.40 -17.56
C LYS A 380 -16.45 -15.33 -16.96
N ALA A 381 -16.21 -15.81 -15.75
CA ALA A 381 -17.05 -16.81 -15.11
C ALA A 381 -17.12 -16.64 -13.60
N ARG A 382 -18.24 -17.06 -13.03
CA ARG A 382 -18.36 -17.31 -11.59
C ARG A 382 -18.06 -18.77 -11.31
N VAL A 383 -17.15 -19.06 -10.40
CA VAL A 383 -16.98 -20.41 -9.84
C VAL A 383 -18.00 -20.62 -8.73
N ALA A 384 -18.72 -21.74 -8.81
CA ALA A 384 -19.73 -22.14 -7.83
C ALA A 384 -19.21 -23.23 -6.89
N ARG A 385 -18.41 -24.18 -7.42
CA ARG A 385 -17.91 -25.32 -6.65
C ARG A 385 -16.49 -25.70 -7.05
N VAL A 386 -15.70 -26.10 -6.04
CA VAL A 386 -14.42 -26.80 -6.18
C VAL A 386 -14.61 -28.18 -5.54
N GLN A 387 -14.45 -29.23 -6.34
CA GLN A 387 -14.63 -30.62 -5.91
C GLN A 387 -13.29 -31.35 -5.95
N LEU A 388 -12.97 -32.12 -4.90
CA LEU A 388 -11.78 -32.98 -4.89
C LEU A 388 -12.04 -34.28 -5.67
N LEU A 389 -11.12 -34.65 -6.56
CA LEU A 389 -11.16 -35.93 -7.26
C LEU A 389 -10.35 -36.98 -6.49
N ASN A 390 -11.04 -37.85 -5.77
CA ASN A 390 -10.44 -38.87 -4.91
C ASN A 390 -9.45 -39.81 -5.64
N ASP A 391 -9.67 -40.07 -6.93
CA ASP A 391 -8.85 -41.02 -7.70
C ASP A 391 -7.54 -40.42 -8.25
N THR A 392 -7.48 -39.10 -8.41
CA THR A 392 -6.35 -38.42 -9.10
C THR A 392 -5.62 -37.41 -8.21
N GLY A 393 -6.22 -37.01 -7.08
CA GLY A 393 -5.72 -35.90 -6.25
C GLY A 393 -5.83 -34.53 -6.92
N GLY A 394 -6.55 -34.44 -8.06
CA GLY A 394 -6.87 -33.19 -8.75
C GLY A 394 -8.23 -32.63 -8.33
N PHE A 395 -8.70 -31.63 -9.07
CA PHE A 395 -9.91 -30.90 -8.77
C PHE A 395 -10.82 -30.77 -9.99
N VAL A 396 -12.12 -30.73 -9.75
CA VAL A 396 -13.11 -30.27 -10.73
C VAL A 396 -13.62 -28.90 -10.29
N ILE A 397 -13.61 -27.94 -11.21
CA ILE A 397 -14.23 -26.63 -11.02
C ILE A 397 -15.52 -26.57 -11.81
N GLU A 398 -16.61 -26.23 -11.12
CA GLU A 398 -17.88 -25.88 -11.74
C GLU A 398 -18.06 -24.37 -11.77
N SER A 399 -18.34 -23.86 -12.96
CA SER A 399 -18.40 -22.44 -13.23
C SER A 399 -19.56 -22.08 -14.15
N THR A 400 -20.05 -20.85 -14.04
CA THR A 400 -21.01 -20.26 -14.96
C THR A 400 -20.31 -19.17 -15.76
N LEU A 401 -20.10 -19.44 -17.06
CA LEU A 401 -19.50 -18.51 -18.02
C LEU A 401 -20.51 -17.43 -18.42
N TYR A 402 -20.00 -16.21 -18.64
CA TYR A 402 -20.77 -15.08 -19.14
C TYR A 402 -20.29 -14.74 -20.56
N ARG A 403 -21.21 -14.77 -21.52
CA ARG A 403 -20.96 -14.34 -22.91
C ARG A 403 -21.87 -13.19 -23.28
N GLU A 404 -21.29 -12.18 -23.92
CA GLU A 404 -22.05 -11.05 -24.46
C GLU A 404 -22.39 -11.36 -25.91
N VAL A 405 -23.68 -11.57 -26.20
CA VAL A 405 -24.22 -11.88 -27.53
C VAL A 405 -25.33 -10.89 -27.82
N ASN A 406 -25.18 -10.08 -28.88
CA ASN A 406 -26.17 -9.08 -29.31
C ASN A 406 -26.63 -8.14 -28.16
N ASN A 407 -25.70 -7.65 -27.34
CA ASN A 407 -25.96 -6.82 -26.15
C ASN A 407 -26.76 -7.51 -25.02
N ASN A 408 -26.97 -8.83 -25.09
CA ASN A 408 -27.51 -9.64 -24.00
C ASN A 408 -26.40 -10.47 -23.36
N ILE A 409 -26.54 -10.74 -22.06
CA ILE A 409 -25.63 -11.63 -21.32
C ILE A 409 -26.25 -13.03 -21.32
N GLU A 410 -25.64 -13.95 -22.06
CA GLU A 410 -25.94 -15.37 -21.99
C GLU A 410 -25.03 -16.06 -20.97
N THR A 411 -25.58 -17.07 -20.29
CA THR A 411 -24.85 -17.86 -19.30
C THR A 411 -24.74 -19.32 -19.70
N GLU A 412 -23.57 -19.91 -19.56
CA GLU A 412 -23.31 -21.33 -19.86
C GLU A 412 -22.62 -21.99 -18.67
N ASN A 413 -23.13 -23.14 -18.22
CA ASN A 413 -22.45 -23.93 -17.19
C ASN A 413 -21.27 -24.67 -17.82
N ASN A 414 -20.13 -24.63 -17.15
CA ASN A 414 -18.88 -25.23 -17.59
C ASN A 414 -18.21 -25.96 -16.43
N THR A 415 -17.65 -27.12 -16.75
CA THR A 415 -16.91 -27.97 -15.81
C THR A 415 -15.51 -28.19 -16.35
N SER A 416 -14.48 -28.10 -15.52
CA SER A 416 -13.09 -28.25 -15.97
C SER A 416 -12.18 -28.80 -14.87
N ASP A 417 -11.28 -29.70 -15.28
CA ASP A 417 -10.36 -30.37 -14.36
C ASP A 417 -9.06 -29.58 -14.18
N TYR A 418 -8.48 -29.64 -12.99
CA TYR A 418 -7.25 -28.93 -12.60
C TYR A 418 -6.37 -29.77 -11.68
N ASP A 419 -5.06 -29.57 -11.74
CA ASP A 419 -4.11 -30.15 -10.80
C ASP A 419 -3.97 -29.31 -9.53
N ILE A 420 -4.11 -27.98 -9.66
CA ILE A 420 -3.93 -27.00 -8.60
C ILE A 420 -5.03 -25.95 -8.68
N VAL A 421 -5.58 -25.55 -7.54
CA VAL A 421 -6.56 -24.46 -7.43
C VAL A 421 -6.06 -23.40 -6.45
N ILE A 422 -6.12 -22.14 -6.89
CA ILE A 422 -5.72 -20.97 -6.10
C ILE A 422 -6.92 -20.04 -5.99
N VAL A 423 -7.42 -19.85 -4.77
CA VAL A 423 -8.53 -18.96 -4.49
C VAL A 423 -7.98 -17.56 -4.17
N ALA A 424 -8.34 -16.59 -5.00
CA ALA A 424 -8.03 -15.16 -4.85
C ALA A 424 -9.31 -14.33 -4.62
N ALA A 425 -10.26 -14.93 -3.89
CA ALA A 425 -11.52 -14.32 -3.48
C ALA A 425 -11.75 -14.49 -1.96
N PRO A 426 -12.53 -13.59 -1.33
CA PRO A 426 -13.04 -13.81 0.02
C PRO A 426 -13.86 -15.10 0.12
N LEU A 427 -13.74 -15.82 1.23
CA LEU A 427 -14.40 -17.11 1.49
C LEU A 427 -15.36 -17.09 2.69
N THR A 428 -15.51 -15.96 3.37
CA THR A 428 -16.41 -15.82 4.53
C THR A 428 -17.88 -15.92 4.13
N GLU A 429 -18.73 -16.32 5.08
CA GLU A 429 -20.16 -16.58 4.84
C GLU A 429 -20.96 -15.34 4.41
N ASP A 430 -20.53 -14.14 4.84
CA ASP A 430 -21.16 -12.86 4.49
C ASP A 430 -20.96 -12.48 3.01
N THR A 431 -20.09 -13.20 2.30
CA THR A 431 -19.88 -13.02 0.88
C THR A 431 -21.06 -13.65 0.11
N ARG A 432 -21.89 -12.80 -0.51
CA ARG A 432 -23.15 -13.18 -1.20
C ARG A 432 -23.03 -14.28 -2.27
N ARG A 433 -21.83 -14.69 -2.64
CA ARG A 433 -21.52 -15.61 -3.75
C ARG A 433 -20.37 -16.55 -3.40
N GLY A 434 -20.48 -17.24 -2.26
CA GLY A 434 -19.50 -18.21 -1.80
C GLY A 434 -19.23 -19.34 -2.81
N ILE A 435 -18.07 -20.00 -2.60
CA ILE A 435 -17.62 -21.18 -3.33
C ILE A 435 -17.89 -22.39 -2.44
N GLU A 436 -18.59 -23.38 -2.98
CA GLU A 436 -18.78 -24.67 -2.31
C GLU A 436 -17.50 -25.51 -2.45
N PHE A 437 -17.06 -26.14 -1.36
CA PHE A 437 -15.99 -27.13 -1.36
C PHE A 437 -16.59 -28.50 -1.06
N SER A 438 -16.42 -29.47 -1.95
CA SER A 438 -17.09 -30.78 -1.88
C SER A 438 -16.10 -31.93 -2.03
N ASP A 439 -16.44 -33.07 -1.41
CA ASP A 439 -15.67 -34.32 -1.41
C ASP A 439 -14.27 -34.21 -0.78
N PHE A 440 -14.05 -33.20 0.07
CA PHE A 440 -12.84 -33.10 0.88
C PHE A 440 -12.99 -33.91 2.18
N PRO A 441 -11.88 -34.46 2.71
CA PRO A 441 -11.88 -35.15 4.02
C PRO A 441 -11.93 -34.18 5.21
N VAL A 442 -12.00 -32.88 4.95
CA VAL A 442 -12.03 -31.81 5.94
C VAL A 442 -13.15 -30.83 5.61
N ASP A 443 -13.81 -30.31 6.64
CA ASP A 443 -14.76 -29.22 6.49
C ASP A 443 -14.02 -27.88 6.51
N PHE A 444 -14.31 -27.02 5.54
CA PHE A 444 -13.73 -25.68 5.49
C PHE A 444 -14.63 -24.68 6.23
N SER A 445 -14.05 -23.96 7.18
CA SER A 445 -14.72 -22.85 7.87
C SER A 445 -13.86 -21.60 7.79
N PHE A 446 -14.49 -20.49 7.39
CA PHE A 446 -13.84 -19.19 7.22
C PHE A 446 -14.57 -18.16 8.09
N PRO A 447 -14.28 -18.10 9.40
CA PRO A 447 -15.00 -17.24 10.32
C PRO A 447 -14.69 -15.76 10.06
N GLY A 448 -15.55 -14.88 10.56
CA GLY A 448 -15.43 -13.43 10.43
C GLY A 448 -16.27 -12.87 9.28
N GLU A 449 -16.33 -11.55 9.23
CA GLU A 449 -17.15 -10.82 8.25
C GLU A 449 -16.31 -9.74 7.57
N TYR A 450 -16.71 -9.35 6.35
CA TYR A 450 -16.16 -8.19 5.68
C TYR A 450 -16.96 -6.93 6.01
N HIS A 451 -16.21 -5.90 6.34
CA HIS A 451 -16.63 -4.53 6.45
C HIS A 451 -17.07 -3.98 5.08
N ARG A 452 -18.28 -3.42 5.04
CA ARG A 452 -18.84 -2.83 3.82
C ARG A 452 -18.44 -1.37 3.67
N THR A 453 -17.99 -1.01 2.47
CA THR A 453 -17.73 0.39 2.11
C THR A 453 -18.45 0.73 0.81
N VAL A 454 -19.33 1.74 0.87
CA VAL A 454 -19.96 2.33 -0.30
C VAL A 454 -19.17 3.55 -0.72
N CYS A 455 -18.72 3.56 -1.97
CA CYS A 455 -18.07 4.68 -2.61
C CYS A 455 -19.09 5.42 -3.47
N THR A 456 -19.53 6.59 -3.01
CA THR A 456 -20.41 7.47 -3.79
C THR A 456 -19.57 8.54 -4.49
N MET A 457 -19.73 8.66 -5.80
CA MET A 457 -19.18 9.76 -6.59
C MET A 457 -20.28 10.77 -6.88
N VAL A 458 -20.00 12.04 -6.63
CA VAL A 458 -20.92 13.15 -6.88
C VAL A 458 -20.23 14.17 -7.78
N HIS A 459 -20.76 14.39 -8.97
CA HIS A 459 -20.41 15.55 -9.79
C HIS A 459 -21.26 16.73 -9.35
N GLY A 460 -20.66 17.69 -8.66
CA GLY A 460 -21.44 18.74 -8.01
C GLY A 460 -20.61 19.78 -7.26
N LYS A 461 -21.34 20.71 -6.64
CA LYS A 461 -20.79 21.79 -5.81
C LYS A 461 -21.15 21.53 -4.36
N ILE A 462 -20.13 21.44 -3.51
CA ILE A 462 -20.30 21.18 -2.09
C ILE A 462 -20.92 22.39 -1.38
N ASN A 463 -21.81 22.14 -0.42
CA ASN A 463 -22.40 23.18 0.40
C ASN A 463 -21.43 23.55 1.55
N HIS A 464 -20.57 24.53 1.33
CA HIS A 464 -19.58 24.97 2.33
C HIS A 464 -20.21 25.43 3.66
N THR A 465 -21.44 25.96 3.63
CA THR A 465 -22.16 26.38 4.86
C THR A 465 -22.63 25.20 5.71
N TRP A 466 -22.84 24.02 5.12
CA TRP A 466 -23.13 22.78 5.86
C TRP A 466 -21.99 22.42 6.82
N PHE A 467 -20.75 22.69 6.40
CA PHE A 467 -19.53 22.53 7.19
C PHE A 467 -19.18 23.75 8.07
N GLY A 468 -20.05 24.77 8.10
CA GLY A 468 -19.84 25.98 8.89
C GLY A 468 -18.85 26.99 8.31
N PHE A 469 -18.37 26.81 7.06
CA PHE A 469 -17.55 27.80 6.39
C PHE A 469 -18.41 28.98 5.93
N LYS A 470 -17.88 30.21 6.09
CA LYS A 470 -18.55 31.44 5.64
C LYS A 470 -18.33 31.71 4.16
N ASP A 471 -17.12 31.49 3.70
CA ASP A 471 -16.69 31.75 2.33
C ASP A 471 -16.38 30.43 1.61
N GLU A 472 -16.76 30.34 0.35
CA GLU A 472 -16.51 29.16 -0.49
C GLU A 472 -15.01 28.86 -0.66
N SER A 473 -14.16 29.90 -0.65
CA SER A 473 -12.70 29.77 -0.75
C SER A 473 -12.06 29.08 0.46
N ASP A 474 -12.74 29.06 1.61
CA ASP A 474 -12.25 28.40 2.81
C ASP A 474 -12.55 26.90 2.80
N MET A 475 -13.42 26.45 1.90
CA MET A 475 -13.79 25.06 1.78
C MET A 475 -12.56 24.18 1.51
N LEU A 476 -12.55 23.04 2.19
CA LEU A 476 -11.50 22.04 2.09
C LEU A 476 -11.74 21.13 0.89
N ASP A 477 -10.66 20.61 0.32
CA ASP A 477 -10.72 19.63 -0.77
C ASP A 477 -10.96 18.21 -0.23
N GLY A 478 -10.71 17.97 1.06
CA GLY A 478 -11.00 16.71 1.73
C GLY A 478 -11.41 16.87 3.19
N VAL A 479 -12.30 15.99 3.64
CA VAL A 479 -12.79 15.88 5.01
C VAL A 479 -12.67 14.43 5.44
N LEU A 480 -11.94 14.19 6.52
CA LEU A 480 -11.76 12.88 7.13
C LEU A 480 -12.41 12.89 8.52
N THR A 481 -13.06 11.82 8.91
CA THR A 481 -13.79 11.79 10.19
C THR A 481 -12.99 11.19 11.33
N THR A 482 -13.09 11.76 12.53
CA THR A 482 -12.43 11.22 13.73
C THR A 482 -13.30 10.24 14.51
N LYS A 483 -14.58 10.08 14.16
CA LYS A 483 -15.54 9.21 14.86
C LYS A 483 -16.26 8.28 13.90
N LEU A 484 -16.57 7.08 14.37
CA LEU A 484 -17.51 6.18 13.69
C LEU A 484 -18.96 6.59 13.96
N GLY A 485 -19.87 6.08 13.14
CA GLY A 485 -21.31 6.32 13.27
C GLY A 485 -21.81 7.60 12.60
N LEU A 486 -20.91 8.40 12.03
CA LEU A 486 -21.27 9.51 11.15
C LEU A 486 -21.79 9.00 9.80
N GLN A 487 -22.51 9.85 9.08
CA GLN A 487 -23.14 9.52 7.79
C GLN A 487 -22.11 9.14 6.71
N PHE A 488 -20.86 9.61 6.84
CA PHE A 488 -19.74 9.25 5.98
C PHE A 488 -18.46 9.10 6.80
N ASN A 489 -17.51 8.31 6.29
CA ASN A 489 -16.18 8.12 6.88
C ASN A 489 -15.19 9.17 6.34
N SER A 490 -15.26 9.47 5.05
CA SER A 490 -14.41 10.46 4.38
C SER A 490 -15.09 11.03 3.15
N LEU A 491 -14.78 12.28 2.84
CA LEU A 491 -15.17 12.99 1.63
C LEU A 491 -13.92 13.62 1.01
N GLY A 492 -13.77 13.57 -0.31
CA GLY A 492 -12.63 14.20 -0.96
C GLY A 492 -12.82 14.43 -2.44
N LYS A 493 -12.42 15.60 -2.90
CA LYS A 493 -12.32 15.97 -4.31
C LYS A 493 -11.41 15.00 -5.06
N GLN A 494 -11.80 14.63 -6.27
CA GLN A 494 -11.08 13.66 -7.09
C GLN A 494 -10.59 14.27 -8.39
N ASN A 495 -9.39 13.85 -8.79
CA ASN A 495 -8.86 14.10 -10.12
C ASN A 495 -9.04 12.86 -11.01
N PRO A 496 -9.38 13.04 -12.30
CA PRO A 496 -9.45 11.95 -13.29
C PRO A 496 -8.17 11.11 -13.31
N VAL A 497 -8.27 9.81 -13.58
CA VAL A 497 -7.11 8.90 -13.55
C VAL A 497 -5.98 9.29 -14.51
N ASP A 498 -6.31 9.96 -15.61
CA ASP A 498 -5.39 10.52 -16.62
C ASP A 498 -5.01 11.99 -16.33
N TYR A 499 -5.29 12.48 -15.13
CA TYR A 499 -5.00 13.86 -14.77
C TYR A 499 -3.51 14.22 -14.90
N SER A 500 -3.27 15.40 -15.47
CA SER A 500 -1.96 16.03 -15.61
C SER A 500 -2.10 17.53 -15.41
N SER A 501 -1.33 18.08 -14.47
CA SER A 501 -1.32 19.51 -14.12
C SER A 501 -0.91 20.43 -15.28
N LYS A 502 -0.27 19.89 -16.33
CA LYS A 502 0.17 20.65 -17.49
C LYS A 502 -0.90 20.81 -18.58
N THR A 503 -1.88 19.90 -18.61
CA THR A 503 -2.79 19.75 -19.75
C THR A 503 -4.25 19.93 -19.37
N ASN A 504 -4.59 19.80 -18.09
CA ASN A 504 -5.95 20.00 -17.62
C ASN A 504 -6.16 21.45 -17.20
N ASN A 505 -6.74 22.24 -18.12
CA ASN A 505 -7.34 23.52 -17.76
C ASN A 505 -8.57 23.25 -16.87
N LYS A 506 -8.75 24.03 -15.80
CA LYS A 506 -9.96 24.07 -14.95
C LYS A 506 -11.18 24.61 -15.72
N ALA A 507 -11.49 24.02 -16.87
CA ALA A 507 -12.62 24.41 -17.72
C ALA A 507 -13.96 23.94 -17.14
N ASN A 508 -13.95 22.88 -16.31
CA ASN A 508 -15.14 22.41 -15.62
C ASN A 508 -15.44 23.30 -14.40
N LYS A 509 -16.67 23.83 -14.36
CA LYS A 509 -17.17 24.67 -13.27
C LYS A 509 -17.50 23.87 -12.00
N LEU A 510 -17.65 22.56 -12.11
CA LEU A 510 -18.02 21.65 -11.03
C LEU A 510 -16.96 20.57 -10.85
N ASP A 511 -16.82 20.11 -9.61
CA ASP A 511 -15.85 19.10 -9.21
C ASP A 511 -16.52 17.73 -9.05
N VAL A 512 -15.72 16.67 -9.06
CA VAL A 512 -16.15 15.32 -8.69
C VAL A 512 -15.66 15.01 -7.28
N TRP A 513 -16.57 14.60 -6.42
CA TRP A 513 -16.33 14.28 -5.01
C TRP A 513 -16.54 12.81 -4.76
N LYS A 514 -15.59 12.17 -4.08
CA LYS A 514 -15.70 10.80 -3.57
C LYS A 514 -16.10 10.84 -2.11
N ILE A 515 -17.09 10.03 -1.75
CA ILE A 515 -17.55 9.88 -0.38
C ILE A 515 -17.53 8.39 -0.03
N PHE A 516 -16.80 8.02 1.00
CA PHE A 516 -16.85 6.68 1.57
C PHE A 516 -17.79 6.67 2.78
N ALA A 517 -18.70 5.70 2.80
CA ALA A 517 -19.66 5.50 3.88
C ALA A 517 -19.93 4.00 4.11
N GLN A 518 -20.49 3.67 5.26
CA GLN A 518 -20.86 2.29 5.66
C GLN A 518 -22.09 1.77 4.88
N THR A 519 -22.96 2.70 4.50
CA THR A 519 -24.21 2.45 3.80
C THR A 519 -24.35 3.40 2.65
N GLN A 520 -25.22 3.06 1.69
CA GLN A 520 -25.56 3.98 0.62
C GLN A 520 -26.16 5.26 1.20
N LEU A 521 -25.61 6.41 0.79
CA LEU A 521 -26.06 7.72 1.24
C LEU A 521 -27.47 8.01 0.74
N GLN A 522 -28.31 8.55 1.62
CA GLN A 522 -29.69 8.90 1.27
C GLN A 522 -29.70 10.15 0.37
N PRO A 523 -30.59 10.22 -0.64
CA PRO A 523 -30.70 11.40 -1.51
C PRO A 523 -30.90 12.71 -0.74
N GLN A 524 -31.68 12.66 0.35
CA GLN A 524 -31.90 13.80 1.24
C GLN A 524 -30.57 14.34 1.82
N PHE A 525 -29.75 13.45 2.37
CA PHE A 525 -28.44 13.83 2.93
C PHE A 525 -27.51 14.40 1.86
N LEU A 526 -27.51 13.82 0.64
CA LEU A 526 -26.73 14.36 -0.48
C LEU A 526 -27.17 15.79 -0.85
N SER A 527 -28.48 16.07 -0.81
CA SER A 527 -29.02 17.42 -1.10
C SER A 527 -28.70 18.46 -0.02
N GLU A 528 -28.42 18.02 1.20
CA GLU A 528 -27.95 18.90 2.29
C GLU A 528 -26.46 19.20 2.13
N LEU A 529 -25.68 18.16 1.78
CA LEU A 529 -24.23 18.22 1.65
C LEU A 529 -23.76 18.95 0.38
N PHE A 530 -24.57 18.96 -0.68
CA PHE A 530 -24.26 19.61 -1.95
C PHE A 530 -25.30 20.66 -2.32
N SER A 531 -24.85 21.86 -2.68
CA SER A 531 -25.71 22.94 -3.17
C SER A 531 -26.14 22.73 -4.63
N GLU A 532 -25.35 21.97 -5.40
CA GLU A 532 -25.67 21.60 -6.79
C GLU A 532 -25.18 20.18 -7.07
N ILE A 533 -26.03 19.34 -7.66
CA ILE A 533 -25.70 17.98 -8.08
C ILE A 533 -26.06 17.82 -9.56
N LYS A 534 -25.11 17.33 -10.37
CA LYS A 534 -25.34 16.95 -11.78
C LYS A 534 -25.48 15.46 -11.96
N GLU A 535 -24.66 14.69 -11.26
CA GLU A 535 -24.59 13.24 -11.41
C GLU A 535 -24.20 12.61 -10.08
N VAL A 536 -24.85 11.49 -9.74
CA VAL A 536 -24.49 10.65 -8.60
C VAL A 536 -24.39 9.23 -9.09
N THR A 537 -23.29 8.57 -8.75
CA THR A 537 -23.09 7.14 -8.99
C THR A 537 -22.43 6.53 -7.77
N PHE A 538 -22.55 5.22 -7.59
CA PHE A 538 -21.92 4.56 -6.47
C PHE A 538 -21.52 3.14 -6.80
N ILE A 539 -20.55 2.64 -6.05
CA ILE A 539 -20.18 1.23 -6.02
C ILE A 539 -20.16 0.75 -4.57
N ASN A 540 -20.55 -0.50 -4.38
CA ASN A 540 -20.66 -1.13 -3.07
C ASN A 540 -19.64 -2.27 -2.97
N TRP A 541 -18.75 -2.16 -1.99
CA TRP A 541 -17.68 -3.13 -1.75
C TRP A 541 -17.87 -3.84 -0.42
N LEU A 542 -17.66 -5.16 -0.41
CA LEU A 542 -17.08 -5.82 0.77
C LEU A 542 -15.59 -5.49 0.72
N ALA A 543 -15.21 -4.45 1.48
CA ALA A 543 -13.98 -3.71 1.22
C ALA A 543 -12.81 -4.24 2.03
N TYR A 544 -13.01 -4.64 3.28
CA TYR A 544 -11.96 -5.07 4.20
C TYR A 544 -12.52 -6.08 5.18
N PRO A 545 -11.74 -6.97 5.79
CA PRO A 545 -12.18 -7.70 6.97
C PRO A 545 -12.61 -6.78 8.11
N HIS A 546 -13.55 -7.24 8.93
CA HIS A 546 -13.80 -6.68 10.25
C HIS A 546 -12.68 -7.15 11.18
N TYR A 547 -11.84 -6.23 11.65
CA TYR A 547 -10.64 -6.58 12.39
C TYR A 547 -10.89 -6.52 13.89
N GLU A 548 -10.36 -7.51 14.59
CA GLU A 548 -10.34 -7.59 16.04
C GLU A 548 -8.93 -7.89 16.52
N ALA A 549 -8.62 -7.56 17.77
CA ALA A 549 -7.37 -7.95 18.43
C ALA A 549 -7.41 -9.41 18.91
N ASN A 550 -7.90 -10.30 18.06
CA ASN A 550 -8.03 -11.73 18.31
C ASN A 550 -7.14 -12.48 17.30
N PRO A 551 -6.13 -13.24 17.75
CA PRO A 551 -5.25 -13.97 16.84
C PRO A 551 -6.04 -14.97 16.00
N ARG A 552 -5.96 -14.84 14.68
CA ARG A 552 -6.55 -15.79 13.72
C ARG A 552 -5.51 -16.74 13.18
N LEU A 553 -5.93 -17.95 12.81
CA LEU A 553 -5.08 -19.00 12.23
C LEU A 553 -5.29 -19.15 10.72
N ASP A 554 -5.40 -18.03 10.00
CA ASP A 554 -5.64 -18.05 8.56
C ASP A 554 -4.48 -18.71 7.79
N GLN A 555 -4.85 -19.60 6.86
CA GLN A 555 -3.93 -20.46 6.12
C GLN A 555 -3.83 -20.04 4.66
N PHE A 556 -2.62 -20.04 4.10
CA PHE A 556 -2.43 -19.98 2.64
C PHE A 556 -2.66 -21.34 1.99
N VAL A 557 -2.42 -22.44 2.70
CA VAL A 557 -2.64 -23.81 2.24
C VAL A 557 -3.91 -24.34 2.89
N LEU A 558 -4.99 -24.47 2.13
CA LEU A 558 -6.26 -25.01 2.64
C LEU A 558 -6.27 -26.55 2.60
N PHE A 559 -5.74 -27.10 1.52
CA PHE A 559 -5.56 -28.54 1.31
C PHE A 559 -4.36 -28.75 0.38
N GLU A 560 -3.87 -29.98 0.21
CA GLU A 560 -2.82 -30.26 -0.76
C GLU A 560 -3.23 -29.77 -2.16
N ASN A 561 -2.43 -28.89 -2.76
CA ASN A 561 -2.70 -28.23 -4.04
C ASN A 561 -3.94 -27.30 -4.10
N LEU A 562 -4.50 -26.93 -2.95
CA LEU A 562 -5.55 -25.91 -2.81
C LEU A 562 -5.06 -24.76 -1.92
N TYR A 563 -4.98 -23.56 -2.49
CA TYR A 563 -4.39 -22.38 -1.83
C TYR A 563 -5.36 -21.20 -1.71
N HIS A 564 -5.17 -20.33 -0.73
CA HIS A 564 -5.99 -19.12 -0.50
C HIS A 564 -5.12 -17.87 -0.34
N ILE A 565 -5.14 -16.98 -1.33
CA ILE A 565 -4.36 -15.73 -1.31
C ILE A 565 -4.96 -14.73 -0.32
N ASN A 566 -6.29 -14.58 -0.31
CA ASN A 566 -6.97 -13.53 0.47
C ASN A 566 -6.92 -13.77 1.98
N ALA A 567 -6.40 -14.92 2.44
CA ALA A 567 -6.03 -15.12 3.84
C ALA A 567 -5.18 -13.97 4.39
N ILE A 568 -4.26 -13.40 3.58
CA ILE A 568 -3.41 -12.27 3.99
C ILE A 568 -4.19 -11.00 4.35
N GLU A 569 -5.43 -10.85 3.85
CA GLU A 569 -6.25 -9.67 4.15
C GLU A 569 -6.60 -9.58 5.63
N TRP A 570 -6.66 -10.72 6.34
CA TRP A 570 -6.93 -10.76 7.78
C TRP A 570 -5.77 -10.25 8.64
N ALA A 571 -4.54 -10.23 8.11
CA ALA A 571 -3.44 -9.53 8.75
C ALA A 571 -3.47 -8.04 8.43
N ALA A 572 -3.61 -7.69 7.14
CA ALA A 572 -3.90 -6.32 6.71
C ALA A 572 -4.25 -6.31 5.23
N SER A 573 -5.45 -5.85 4.90
CA SER A 573 -5.84 -5.62 3.51
C SER A 573 -5.20 -4.34 2.96
N ALA A 574 -4.26 -4.50 2.04
CA ALA A 574 -3.68 -3.46 1.20
C ALA A 574 -3.20 -4.08 -0.13
N MET A 575 -3.06 -3.27 -1.19
CA MET A 575 -2.61 -3.76 -2.51
C MET A 575 -1.30 -4.55 -2.41
N GLU A 576 -0.30 -3.98 -1.71
CA GLU A 576 1.02 -4.61 -1.56
C GLU A 576 0.94 -5.92 -0.77
N MET A 577 0.11 -5.99 0.27
CA MET A 577 -0.10 -7.20 1.06
C MET A 577 -0.72 -8.33 0.21
N SER A 578 -1.68 -8.02 -0.65
CA SER A 578 -2.23 -9.00 -1.60
C SER A 578 -1.18 -9.51 -2.58
N ILE A 579 -0.24 -8.66 -3.03
CA ILE A 579 0.84 -9.09 -3.93
C ILE A 579 1.87 -9.95 -3.18
N ILE A 580 2.21 -9.60 -1.95
CA ILE A 580 3.07 -10.41 -1.07
C ILE A 580 2.46 -11.79 -0.86
N GLY A 581 1.17 -11.86 -0.53
CA GLY A 581 0.43 -13.12 -0.41
C GLY A 581 0.41 -13.92 -1.72
N ALA A 582 0.21 -13.25 -2.85
CA ALA A 582 0.24 -13.88 -4.17
C ALA A 582 1.61 -14.47 -4.53
N LYS A 583 2.71 -13.75 -4.24
CA LYS A 583 4.08 -14.29 -4.43
C LYS A 583 4.33 -15.48 -3.51
N ASN A 584 3.87 -15.40 -2.25
CA ASN A 584 3.99 -16.51 -1.30
C ASN A 584 3.31 -17.78 -1.83
N VAL A 585 2.06 -17.67 -2.29
CA VAL A 585 1.32 -18.81 -2.88
C VAL A 585 1.98 -19.32 -4.15
N ALA A 586 2.44 -18.44 -5.04
CA ALA A 586 3.16 -18.87 -6.26
C ALA A 586 4.42 -19.69 -5.93
N LEU A 587 5.16 -19.31 -4.88
CA LEU A 587 6.32 -20.06 -4.39
C LEU A 587 5.93 -21.38 -3.74
N LEU A 588 4.85 -21.43 -2.94
CA LEU A 588 4.34 -22.68 -2.38
C LEU A 588 3.99 -23.68 -3.48
N VAL A 589 3.26 -23.22 -4.51
CA VAL A 589 2.89 -24.02 -5.67
C VAL A 589 4.13 -24.55 -6.40
N TYR A 590 5.09 -23.67 -6.70
CA TYR A 590 6.30 -24.05 -7.42
C TYR A 590 7.15 -25.06 -6.62
N ASN A 591 7.39 -24.77 -5.34
CA ASN A 591 8.21 -25.63 -4.48
C ASN A 591 7.54 -27.00 -4.30
N LYS A 592 6.23 -27.04 -4.10
CA LYS A 592 5.48 -28.30 -3.97
C LYS A 592 5.49 -29.12 -5.26
N TRP A 593 5.31 -28.49 -6.42
CA TRP A 593 5.28 -29.19 -7.72
C TRP A 593 6.59 -29.88 -8.07
N TYR A 594 7.73 -29.26 -7.74
CA TYR A 594 9.06 -29.79 -8.00
C TYR A 594 9.70 -30.51 -6.80
N ASP A 595 8.94 -30.76 -5.72
CA ASP A 595 9.40 -31.35 -4.46
C ASP A 595 10.69 -30.68 -3.92
N LEU A 596 10.74 -29.35 -4.00
CA LEU A 596 11.86 -28.58 -3.53
C LEU A 596 11.79 -28.46 -2.01
N LYS A 597 12.81 -28.95 -1.32
CA LYS A 597 12.97 -28.72 0.12
C LYS A 597 13.24 -27.24 0.35
N VAL A 598 12.29 -26.56 0.99
CA VAL A 598 12.52 -25.21 1.49
C VAL A 598 13.55 -25.30 2.62
N ASP A 599 14.61 -24.51 2.50
CA ASP A 599 15.64 -24.42 3.55
C ASP A 599 15.05 -23.69 4.77
N ASP A 600 14.55 -24.46 5.74
CA ASP A 600 13.93 -23.93 6.95
C ASP A 600 14.91 -23.11 7.81
N SER A 601 16.23 -23.24 7.62
CA SER A 601 17.22 -22.38 8.29
C SER A 601 17.02 -20.91 7.94
N LYS A 602 16.56 -20.61 6.71
CA LYS A 602 16.25 -19.25 6.24
C LYS A 602 14.97 -18.66 6.82
N LYS A 603 14.10 -19.50 7.41
CA LYS A 603 12.88 -19.07 8.09
C LYS A 603 13.12 -18.70 9.55
N SER A 604 14.24 -19.13 10.14
CA SER A 604 14.53 -18.91 11.55
C SER A 604 15.00 -17.48 11.85
N HIS A 605 14.57 -16.95 12.99
CA HIS A 605 14.99 -15.63 13.49
C HIS A 605 16.37 -15.61 14.14
N GLU A 606 17.06 -16.76 14.26
CA GLU A 606 18.16 -16.92 15.21
C GLU A 606 19.58 -16.68 14.66
N GLU A 607 19.78 -16.40 13.37
CA GLU A 607 21.15 -16.21 12.82
C GLU A 607 21.43 -14.87 12.08
N LEU A 608 20.68 -13.80 12.31
CA LEU A 608 21.00 -12.45 11.79
C LEU A 608 20.74 -11.34 12.82
#